data_AF-A0A6P7G2A1-F1
#
_entry.id   AF-A0A6P7G2A1-F1
#
_cell.length_a   1.000
_cell.length_b   1.000
_cell.length_c   1.000
_cell.angle_alpha   90.00
_cell.angle_beta   90.00
_cell.angle_gamma   90.00
#
_symmetry.space_group_name_H-M   'P 1'
#
loop_
_entity.id
_entity.type
_entity.pdbx_description
1 polymer ?
#
loop_
_entity_poly.entity_id
_entity_poly.type
_entity_poly.pdbx_seq_one_letter_code
_entity_poly.pdbx_strand_id
1 'polypeptide(L)'
;MGDFGEDSDDSDGEGGMGNVSRIIMRPPGHSGKAKKGHLCFDASFETGNLGRVDLINEYEYDLFIRPDTCSPKLRFWFNFTVDNVKQDQRVLFNIVNISKERNLFMENMTPLVKSSTRPQWQRIPKQYVFYHKSALHHGHYVLSFSFGFDKEDDVFQFCLAPPYSYTKLQTFLNILEKKAAYLTENFKRELLENTVQKRRMDLVTIGSLDKNNPKSKRRVIAIMARVHPGESPSSFVCQ
;
A
#
# COMPACT_ATOMS: atom_id res chain seq x y z
N MET A 1 39.07 -21.20 14.18
CA MET A 1 38.24 -20.08 14.68
C MET A 1 38.76 -18.83 13.99
N GLY A 2 38.08 -18.20 13.03
CA GLY A 2 36.77 -18.46 12.44
C GLY A 2 36.85 -18.12 10.95
N ASP A 3 36.14 -18.92 10.16
CA ASP A 3 35.95 -18.77 8.73
C ASP A 3 34.92 -17.65 8.53
N PHE A 4 35.31 -16.57 7.87
CA PHE A 4 34.40 -15.47 7.52
C PHE A 4 33.81 -15.82 6.16
N GLY A 5 32.65 -16.46 6.17
CA GLY A 5 31.85 -16.71 4.97
C GLY A 5 31.52 -15.41 4.26
N GLU A 6 31.88 -15.37 2.98
CA GLU A 6 31.41 -14.39 2.01
C GLU A 6 29.87 -14.51 1.92
N ASP A 7 29.15 -13.52 2.44
CA ASP A 7 27.74 -13.33 2.10
C ASP A 7 27.70 -12.89 0.63
N SER A 8 27.35 -13.83 -0.25
CA SER A 8 27.13 -13.60 -1.67
C SER A 8 26.01 -12.59 -1.86
N ASP A 9 26.37 -11.46 -2.46
CA ASP A 9 25.50 -10.41 -2.94
C ASP A 9 24.72 -10.95 -4.16
N ASP A 10 23.68 -11.75 -3.91
CA ASP A 10 22.72 -12.16 -4.95
C ASP A 10 21.84 -10.95 -5.30
N SER A 11 22.44 -10.04 -6.07
CA SER A 11 21.77 -8.96 -6.80
C SER A 11 21.05 -9.56 -8.02
N ASP A 12 20.07 -10.43 -7.76
CA ASP A 12 19.24 -11.00 -8.80
C ASP A 12 18.15 -10.01 -9.22
N GLY A 13 18.51 -9.21 -10.23
CA GLY A 13 17.58 -8.59 -11.17
C GLY A 13 16.93 -7.31 -10.66
N GLU A 14 17.61 -6.17 -10.86
CA GLU A 14 17.00 -4.84 -10.99
C GLU A 14 16.06 -4.78 -12.21
N GLY A 15 14.96 -5.53 -12.15
CA GLY A 15 13.81 -5.32 -13.01
C GLY A 15 13.11 -4.04 -12.56
N GLY A 16 13.46 -2.91 -13.18
CA GLY A 16 12.77 -1.61 -13.14
C GLY A 16 12.42 -1.07 -11.75
N MET A 17 13.09 0.00 -11.30
CA MET A 17 12.81 0.69 -10.02
C MET A 17 11.37 1.26 -9.85
N GLY A 18 10.47 1.02 -10.80
CA GLY A 18 9.09 1.49 -10.81
C GLY A 18 8.09 0.49 -10.23
N ASN A 19 6.84 0.91 -10.15
CA ASN A 19 5.73 -0.01 -9.94
C ASN A 19 5.40 -0.74 -11.25
N VAL A 20 4.80 -1.92 -11.15
CA VAL A 20 4.19 -2.58 -12.29
C VAL A 20 3.11 -1.67 -12.90
N SER A 21 3.08 -1.61 -14.23
CA SER A 21 2.14 -0.77 -14.99
C SER A 21 1.46 -1.60 -16.06
N ARG A 22 0.23 -2.05 -15.77
CA ARG A 22 -0.60 -2.88 -16.66
C ARG A 22 0.14 -4.10 -17.25
N ILE A 23 0.81 -4.87 -16.40
CA ILE A 23 1.52 -6.10 -16.79
C ILE A 23 0.53 -7.25 -16.89
N ILE A 24 0.39 -7.82 -18.08
CA ILE A 24 -0.45 -9.00 -18.32
C ILE A 24 0.39 -10.28 -18.20
N MET A 25 0.04 -11.11 -17.24
CA MET A 25 0.67 -12.41 -17.03
C MET A 25 0.07 -13.44 -17.97
N ARG A 26 0.91 -14.00 -18.84
CA ARG A 26 0.53 -15.03 -19.81
C ARG A 26 1.15 -16.36 -19.41
N PRO A 27 0.37 -17.45 -19.31
CA PRO A 27 0.93 -18.78 -19.10
C PRO A 27 1.95 -19.15 -20.19
N PRO A 28 2.99 -19.94 -19.86
CA PRO A 28 3.93 -20.45 -20.85
C PRO A 28 3.22 -21.11 -22.04
N GLY A 29 3.74 -20.90 -23.25
CA GLY A 29 3.16 -21.44 -24.48
C GLY A 29 1.99 -20.64 -25.07
N HIS A 30 1.51 -19.59 -24.41
CA HIS A 30 0.48 -18.69 -24.96
C HIS A 30 1.11 -17.50 -25.70
N SER A 31 0.97 -17.47 -27.03
CA SER A 31 1.31 -16.32 -27.87
C SER A 31 0.06 -15.55 -28.32
N GLY A 32 0.23 -14.26 -28.62
CA GLY A 32 -0.84 -13.41 -29.16
C GLY A 32 -1.62 -12.59 -28.12
N LYS A 33 -2.89 -12.31 -28.44
CA LYS A 33 -3.76 -11.44 -27.61
C LYS A 33 -4.00 -12.07 -26.23
N ALA A 34 -4.05 -11.21 -25.21
CA ALA A 34 -4.41 -11.65 -23.87
C ALA A 34 -5.83 -12.23 -23.88
N LYS A 35 -6.01 -13.41 -23.28
CA LYS A 35 -7.31 -14.04 -23.08
C LYS A 35 -7.86 -13.58 -21.73
N LYS A 36 -9.18 -13.67 -21.53
CA LYS A 36 -9.79 -13.51 -20.21
C LYS A 36 -9.20 -14.54 -19.24
N GLY A 37 -8.83 -14.09 -18.05
CA GLY A 37 -8.11 -14.86 -17.05
C GLY A 37 -6.58 -14.73 -17.10
N HIS A 38 -6.01 -14.11 -18.14
CA HIS A 38 -4.62 -13.66 -18.10
C HIS A 38 -4.54 -12.39 -17.26
N LEU A 39 -4.31 -12.56 -15.95
CA LEU A 39 -4.40 -11.46 -14.99
C LEU A 39 -3.49 -10.29 -15.39
N CYS A 40 -4.05 -9.08 -15.28
CA CYS A 40 -3.36 -7.84 -15.57
C CYS A 40 -3.15 -7.07 -14.27
N PHE A 41 -1.89 -6.86 -13.89
CA PHE A 41 -1.50 -6.21 -12.65
C PHE A 41 -1.11 -4.76 -12.91
N ASP A 42 -1.59 -3.87 -12.05
CA ASP A 42 -1.20 -2.47 -12.07
C ASP A 42 -0.99 -1.93 -10.65
N ALA A 43 0.05 -1.13 -10.47
CA ALA A 43 0.31 -0.38 -9.26
C ALA A 43 0.81 1.03 -9.58
N SER A 44 0.68 1.47 -10.84
CA SER A 44 1.12 2.78 -11.31
C SER A 44 0.08 3.88 -11.01
N PHE A 45 -0.28 4.01 -9.73
CA PHE A 45 -1.23 5.01 -9.24
C PHE A 45 -0.82 5.53 -7.86
N GLU A 46 -1.47 6.60 -7.41
CA GLU A 46 -1.19 7.20 -6.10
C GLU A 46 -1.39 6.18 -4.98
N THR A 47 -0.42 6.03 -4.07
CA THR A 47 -0.35 4.99 -3.02
C THR A 47 -0.14 3.55 -3.51
N GLY A 48 0.01 3.32 -4.81
CA GLY A 48 0.31 2.00 -5.37
C GLY A 48 1.70 1.51 -4.98
N ASN A 49 1.83 0.21 -4.71
CA ASN A 49 3.11 -0.45 -4.52
C ASN A 49 3.02 -1.94 -4.90
N LEU A 50 3.71 -2.29 -5.98
CA LEU A 50 4.05 -3.65 -6.41
C LEU A 50 5.12 -3.50 -7.49
N GLY A 51 6.29 -4.11 -7.29
CA GLY A 51 7.47 -3.92 -8.15
C GLY A 51 7.59 -4.97 -9.26
N ARG A 52 7.31 -6.24 -8.95
CA ARG A 52 7.38 -7.35 -9.91
C ARG A 52 6.30 -8.39 -9.62
N VAL A 53 5.88 -9.09 -10.67
CA VAL A 53 4.95 -10.22 -10.62
C VAL A 53 5.53 -11.34 -11.48
N ASP A 54 5.69 -12.51 -10.89
CA ASP A 54 6.16 -13.72 -11.57
C ASP A 54 5.03 -14.75 -11.57
N LEU A 55 4.77 -15.37 -12.73
CA LEU A 55 3.74 -16.40 -12.89
C LEU A 55 4.40 -17.76 -12.68
N ILE A 56 4.09 -18.41 -11.55
CA ILE A 56 4.73 -19.66 -11.13
C ILE A 56 4.06 -20.87 -11.78
N ASN A 57 2.73 -20.88 -11.79
CA ASN A 57 1.90 -21.83 -12.54
C ASN A 57 0.64 -21.14 -13.06
N GLU A 58 -0.31 -21.88 -13.64
CA GLU A 58 -1.52 -21.31 -14.26
C GLU A 58 -2.34 -20.40 -13.32
N TYR A 59 -2.28 -20.64 -12.00
CA TYR A 59 -3.09 -19.96 -11.00
C TYR A 59 -2.28 -19.42 -9.80
N GLU A 60 -0.96 -19.43 -9.86
CA GLU A 60 -0.08 -19.04 -8.76
C GLU A 60 0.90 -17.95 -9.18
N TYR A 61 1.00 -16.92 -8.34
CA TYR A 61 1.73 -15.70 -8.63
C TYR A 61 2.60 -15.31 -7.45
N ASP A 62 3.89 -15.13 -7.71
CA ASP A 62 4.80 -14.50 -6.77
C ASP A 62 4.81 -12.99 -7.00
N LEU A 63 4.59 -12.26 -5.92
CA LEU A 63 4.45 -10.81 -5.88
C LEU A 63 5.60 -10.22 -5.08
N PHE A 64 6.31 -9.27 -5.69
CA PHE A 64 7.46 -8.61 -5.09
C PHE A 64 7.13 -7.15 -4.81
N ILE A 65 7.15 -6.78 -3.53
CA ILE A 65 6.97 -5.41 -3.06
C ILE A 65 8.21 -4.59 -3.45
N ARG A 66 7.99 -3.38 -3.98
CA ARG A 66 9.06 -2.41 -4.19
C ARG A 66 9.55 -1.90 -2.84
N PRO A 67 10.87 -1.78 -2.63
CA PRO A 67 11.39 -1.18 -1.42
C PRO A 67 10.97 0.29 -1.26
N ASP A 68 11.03 0.76 -0.01
CA ASP A 68 10.88 2.17 0.30
C ASP A 68 11.97 3.00 -0.40
N THR A 69 11.59 4.18 -0.91
CA THR A 69 12.43 4.99 -1.83
C THR A 69 13.75 5.45 -1.22
N CYS A 70 13.79 5.61 0.11
CA CYS A 70 15.01 5.95 0.85
C CYS A 70 15.42 4.84 1.82
N SER A 71 14.85 3.64 1.70
CA SER A 71 15.18 2.51 2.57
C SER A 71 15.06 1.19 1.80
N PRO A 72 16.12 0.78 1.08
CA PRO A 72 16.10 -0.41 0.21
C PRO A 72 15.86 -1.73 0.97
N LYS A 73 16.02 -1.72 2.30
CA LYS A 73 15.81 -2.87 3.17
C LYS A 73 14.36 -3.01 3.66
N LEU A 74 13.51 -2.00 3.49
CA LEU A 74 12.14 -1.99 4.02
C LEU A 74 11.10 -2.23 2.92
N ARG A 75 10.27 -3.26 3.13
CA ARG A 75 9.17 -3.71 2.29
C ARG A 75 8.04 -4.20 3.20
N PHE A 76 6.88 -3.56 3.10
CA PHE A 76 5.71 -3.98 3.88
C PHE A 76 4.39 -3.52 3.24
N TRP A 77 4.35 -2.27 2.79
CA TRP A 77 3.17 -1.71 2.11
C TRP A 77 3.03 -2.31 0.72
N PHE A 78 1.86 -2.88 0.41
CA PHE A 78 1.46 -3.24 -0.94
C PHE A 78 0.08 -2.65 -1.23
N ASN A 79 -0.10 -2.24 -2.48
CA ASN A 79 -1.38 -1.75 -3.00
C ASN A 79 -1.36 -1.85 -4.51
N PHE A 80 -2.17 -2.74 -5.06
CA PHE A 80 -2.18 -3.02 -6.50
C PHE A 80 -3.59 -3.39 -6.95
N THR A 81 -3.84 -3.28 -8.24
CA THR A 81 -5.06 -3.69 -8.91
C THR A 81 -4.80 -4.89 -9.80
N VAL A 82 -5.86 -5.68 -10.00
CA VAL A 82 -5.92 -6.81 -10.91
C VAL A 82 -7.18 -6.65 -11.78
N ASP A 83 -6.99 -6.63 -13.10
CA ASP A 83 -8.06 -6.68 -14.10
C ASP A 83 -7.85 -7.86 -15.08
N ASN A 84 -8.70 -7.96 -16.10
CA ASN A 84 -8.71 -9.06 -17.08
C ASN A 84 -8.91 -10.46 -16.44
N VAL A 85 -9.64 -10.50 -15.33
CA VAL A 85 -10.00 -11.72 -14.60
C VAL A 85 -11.05 -12.54 -15.37
N LYS A 86 -11.18 -13.81 -15.01
CA LYS A 86 -12.25 -14.70 -15.49
C LYS A 86 -13.15 -15.11 -14.32
N GLN A 87 -14.45 -15.27 -14.56
CA GLN A 87 -15.39 -15.69 -13.53
C GLN A 87 -15.03 -17.09 -13.04
N ASP A 88 -15.15 -17.29 -11.73
CA ASP A 88 -14.81 -18.52 -11.01
C ASP A 88 -13.31 -18.89 -11.07
N GLN A 89 -12.47 -18.01 -11.61
CA GLN A 89 -11.01 -18.17 -11.57
C GLN A 89 -10.52 -18.01 -10.13
N ARG A 90 -9.89 -19.05 -9.61
CA ARG A 90 -9.24 -19.04 -8.30
C ARG A 90 -7.75 -18.94 -8.50
N VAL A 91 -7.10 -18.07 -7.74
CA VAL A 91 -5.66 -17.86 -7.80
C VAL A 91 -5.05 -17.83 -6.41
N LEU A 92 -3.76 -18.12 -6.34
CA LEU A 92 -2.92 -17.98 -5.17
C LEU A 92 -1.93 -16.85 -5.39
N PHE A 93 -1.95 -15.85 -4.50
CA PHE A 93 -0.98 -14.77 -4.49
C PHE A 93 0.00 -14.99 -3.34
N ASN A 94 1.30 -15.00 -3.65
CA ASN A 94 2.38 -15.12 -2.69
C ASN A 94 3.16 -13.80 -2.64
N ILE A 95 3.09 -13.06 -1.54
CA ILE A 95 3.99 -11.93 -1.33
C ILE A 95 5.25 -12.46 -0.64
N VAL A 96 6.36 -12.48 -1.38
CA VAL A 96 7.54 -13.29 -1.01
C VAL A 96 8.67 -12.49 -0.33
N ASN A 97 8.60 -11.15 -0.34
CA ASN A 97 9.72 -10.30 0.08
C ASN A 97 9.35 -9.25 1.15
N ILE A 98 8.47 -9.60 2.10
CA ILE A 98 8.20 -8.74 3.27
C ILE A 98 9.44 -8.74 4.19
N SER A 99 9.95 -7.55 4.53
CA SER A 99 11.25 -7.43 5.22
C SER A 99 11.28 -7.98 6.64
N LYS A 100 10.20 -7.80 7.42
CA LYS A 100 10.16 -8.21 8.82
C LYS A 100 9.46 -9.56 8.92
N GLU A 101 10.20 -10.58 9.36
CA GLU A 101 9.64 -11.89 9.66
C GLU A 101 8.50 -11.80 10.66
N ARG A 102 8.71 -11.13 11.81
CA ARG A 102 7.64 -10.92 12.79
C ARG A 102 6.82 -9.68 12.47
N ASN A 103 5.55 -9.88 12.13
CA ASN A 103 4.59 -8.82 11.86
C ASN A 103 3.14 -9.30 12.11
N LEU A 104 2.17 -8.40 11.94
CA LEU A 104 0.76 -8.65 12.26
C LEU A 104 0.09 -9.76 11.43
N PHE A 105 0.69 -10.21 10.32
CA PHE A 105 0.19 -11.36 9.56
C PHE A 105 0.44 -12.70 10.29
N MET A 106 1.44 -12.79 11.18
CA MET A 106 1.64 -13.95 12.07
C MET A 106 0.48 -14.13 13.04
N GLU A 107 -0.15 -13.02 13.42
CA GLU A 107 -1.33 -13.03 14.26
C GLU A 107 -2.58 -13.15 13.36
N ASN A 108 -3.39 -12.09 13.28
CA ASN A 108 -4.71 -12.14 12.67
C ASN A 108 -4.94 -11.10 11.56
N MET A 109 -3.91 -10.36 11.16
CA MET A 109 -4.07 -9.45 10.03
C MET A 109 -4.24 -10.23 8.72
N THR A 110 -5.14 -9.76 7.87
CA THR A 110 -5.35 -10.29 6.51
C THR A 110 -5.39 -9.13 5.50
N PRO A 111 -5.03 -9.33 4.24
CA PRO A 111 -5.14 -8.29 3.23
C PRO A 111 -6.58 -7.76 3.08
N LEU A 112 -6.71 -6.55 2.56
CA LEU A 112 -8.00 -6.00 2.15
C LEU A 112 -8.19 -6.16 0.65
N VAL A 113 -9.46 -6.29 0.26
CA VAL A 113 -9.90 -6.30 -1.13
C VAL A 113 -11.13 -5.40 -1.30
N LYS A 114 -11.23 -4.79 -2.47
CA LYS A 114 -12.47 -4.19 -2.99
C LYS A 114 -12.53 -4.38 -4.50
N SER A 115 -13.65 -4.07 -5.13
CA SER A 115 -13.76 -4.02 -6.58
C SER A 115 -14.41 -2.73 -7.08
N SER A 116 -14.36 -2.49 -8.39
CA SER A 116 -15.02 -1.34 -9.03
C SER A 116 -16.53 -1.29 -8.73
N THR A 117 -17.22 -2.43 -8.67
CA THR A 117 -18.65 -2.48 -8.31
C THR A 117 -18.92 -2.62 -6.81
N ARG A 118 -17.91 -3.03 -6.01
CA ARG A 118 -18.00 -3.13 -4.55
C ARG A 118 -16.91 -2.26 -3.91
N PRO A 119 -17.14 -0.94 -3.75
CA PRO A 119 -16.10 0.01 -3.39
C PRO A 119 -15.69 -0.03 -1.90
N GLN A 120 -16.43 -0.79 -1.07
CA GLN A 120 -16.13 -0.93 0.35
C GLN A 120 -15.00 -1.93 0.57
N TRP A 121 -14.02 -1.55 1.38
CA TRP A 121 -12.92 -2.42 1.75
C TRP A 121 -13.39 -3.56 2.65
N GLN A 122 -13.03 -4.79 2.28
CA GLN A 122 -13.30 -5.98 3.07
C GLN A 122 -12.03 -6.77 3.31
N ARG A 123 -11.88 -7.36 4.49
CA ARG A 123 -10.75 -8.25 4.81
C ARG A 123 -10.96 -9.58 4.10
N ILE A 124 -9.89 -10.11 3.51
CA ILE A 124 -9.89 -11.50 3.03
C ILE A 124 -10.07 -12.42 4.25
N PRO A 125 -10.99 -13.40 4.20
CA PRO A 125 -11.21 -14.32 5.32
C PRO A 125 -9.92 -15.04 5.72
N LYS A 126 -9.68 -15.15 7.04
CA LYS A 126 -8.42 -15.70 7.59
C LYS A 126 -8.12 -17.12 7.13
N GLN A 127 -9.14 -17.94 6.88
CA GLN A 127 -8.98 -19.31 6.36
C GLN A 127 -8.31 -19.38 4.97
N TYR A 128 -8.24 -18.27 4.25
CA TYR A 128 -7.64 -18.16 2.93
C TYR A 128 -6.29 -17.42 2.95
N VAL A 129 -5.73 -17.13 4.12
CA VAL A 129 -4.52 -16.30 4.28
C VAL A 129 -3.54 -16.98 5.22
N PHE A 130 -2.33 -17.22 4.72
CA PHE A 130 -1.26 -17.92 5.42
C PHE A 130 -0.01 -17.07 5.41
N TYR A 131 0.62 -16.92 6.58
CA TYR A 131 1.92 -16.28 6.69
C TYR A 131 2.90 -17.27 7.30
N HIS A 132 3.82 -17.77 6.48
CA HIS A 132 4.56 -18.99 6.78
C HIS A 132 5.97 -18.96 6.18
N LYS A 133 6.86 -19.78 6.72
CA LYS A 133 8.22 -19.96 6.18
C LYS A 133 8.16 -20.93 5.01
N SER A 134 8.64 -20.52 3.83
CA SER A 134 8.59 -21.36 2.62
C SER A 134 9.97 -21.86 2.23
N ALA A 135 10.13 -23.18 2.10
CA ALA A 135 11.37 -23.77 1.60
C ALA A 135 11.63 -23.43 0.12
N LEU A 136 10.56 -23.26 -0.67
CA LEU A 136 10.66 -22.88 -2.09
C LEU A 136 11.17 -21.45 -2.28
N HIS A 137 10.99 -20.59 -1.27
CA HIS A 137 11.50 -19.22 -1.27
C HIS A 137 12.67 -19.07 -0.28
N HIS A 138 13.61 -20.03 -0.29
CA HIS A 138 14.85 -20.01 0.48
C HIS A 138 14.67 -19.83 2.00
N GLY A 139 13.56 -20.32 2.54
CA GLY A 139 13.24 -20.16 3.95
C GLY A 139 12.76 -18.76 4.33
N HIS A 140 12.44 -17.88 3.38
CA HIS A 140 11.82 -16.61 3.68
C HIS A 140 10.35 -16.78 4.12
N TYR A 141 9.88 -15.80 4.90
CA TYR A 141 8.47 -15.72 5.24
C TYR A 141 7.66 -15.18 4.07
N VAL A 142 6.60 -15.91 3.70
CA VAL A 142 5.72 -15.59 2.58
C VAL A 142 4.28 -15.42 3.07
N LEU A 143 3.64 -14.35 2.61
CA LEU A 143 2.22 -14.11 2.79
C LEU A 143 1.48 -14.64 1.56
N SER A 144 0.86 -15.81 1.71
CA SER A 144 0.05 -16.46 0.69
C SER A 144 -1.42 -16.22 0.95
N PHE A 145 -2.17 -15.80 -0.05
CA PHE A 145 -3.63 -15.72 0.05
C PHE A 145 -4.32 -16.17 -1.23
N SER A 146 -5.36 -17.00 -1.07
CA SER A 146 -6.18 -17.46 -2.18
C SER A 146 -7.35 -16.51 -2.41
N PHE A 147 -7.64 -16.21 -3.68
CA PHE A 147 -8.75 -15.36 -4.06
C PHE A 147 -9.51 -15.93 -5.25
N GLY A 148 -10.85 -15.86 -5.21
CA GLY A 148 -11.72 -16.26 -6.31
C GLY A 148 -12.40 -15.05 -6.92
N PHE A 149 -12.21 -14.84 -8.23
CA PHE A 149 -12.84 -13.75 -8.95
C PHE A 149 -14.27 -14.13 -9.34
N ASP A 150 -15.22 -13.23 -9.05
CA ASP A 150 -16.65 -13.45 -9.24
C ASP A 150 -17.26 -12.58 -10.34
N LYS A 151 -16.54 -11.56 -10.83
CA LYS A 151 -17.01 -10.63 -11.88
C LYS A 151 -15.91 -10.27 -12.87
N GLU A 152 -16.09 -10.58 -14.15
CA GLU A 152 -15.05 -10.41 -15.19
C GLU A 152 -14.77 -8.98 -15.61
N ASP A 153 -15.74 -8.09 -15.41
CA ASP A 153 -15.64 -6.67 -15.78
C ASP A 153 -15.16 -5.79 -14.61
N ASP A 154 -14.95 -6.40 -13.44
CA ASP A 154 -14.48 -5.71 -12.26
C ASP A 154 -12.95 -5.55 -12.28
N VAL A 155 -12.50 -4.40 -11.77
CA VAL A 155 -11.11 -4.22 -11.35
C VAL A 155 -11.05 -4.46 -9.86
N PHE A 156 -10.25 -5.43 -9.44
CA PHE A 156 -10.05 -5.76 -8.03
C PHE A 156 -8.83 -5.01 -7.50
N GLN A 157 -8.92 -4.46 -6.30
CA GLN A 157 -7.80 -3.79 -5.64
C GLN A 157 -7.47 -4.50 -4.34
N PHE A 158 -6.20 -4.83 -4.15
CA PHE A 158 -5.67 -5.49 -2.96
C PHE A 158 -4.70 -4.58 -2.24
N CYS A 159 -4.81 -4.48 -0.92
CA CYS A 159 -3.90 -3.65 -0.12
C CYS A 159 -3.70 -4.14 1.32
N LEU A 160 -2.65 -3.63 1.96
CA LEU A 160 -2.34 -3.91 3.37
C LEU A 160 -3.39 -3.30 4.33
N ALA A 161 -3.72 -2.04 4.10
CA ALA A 161 -4.66 -1.23 4.87
C ALA A 161 -5.33 -0.21 3.93
N PRO A 162 -6.50 0.38 4.28
CA PRO A 162 -7.19 1.29 3.39
C PRO A 162 -6.25 2.43 3.01
N PRO A 163 -5.97 2.68 1.71
CA PRO A 163 -5.04 3.73 1.32
C PRO A 163 -5.65 5.10 1.60
N TYR A 164 -4.78 6.02 2.03
CA TYR A 164 -5.12 7.43 2.17
C TYR A 164 -4.18 8.22 1.27
N SER A 165 -4.71 8.78 0.20
CA SER A 165 -3.91 9.46 -0.81
C SER A 165 -3.61 10.91 -0.41
N TYR A 166 -2.51 11.47 -0.90
CA TYR A 166 -2.21 12.90 -0.74
C TYR A 166 -3.28 13.77 -1.41
N THR A 167 -3.79 13.37 -2.58
CA THR A 167 -4.94 14.04 -3.22
C THR A 167 -6.15 14.06 -2.31
N LYS A 168 -6.46 12.93 -1.64
CA LYS A 168 -7.53 12.85 -0.65
C LYS A 168 -7.29 13.80 0.53
N LEU A 169 -6.06 13.83 1.07
CA LEU A 169 -5.68 14.75 2.16
C LEU A 169 -5.92 16.20 1.78
N GLN A 170 -5.36 16.63 0.65
CA GLN A 170 -5.48 18.01 0.19
C GLN A 170 -6.93 18.39 -0.09
N THR A 171 -7.72 17.48 -0.67
CA THR A 171 -9.15 17.67 -0.89
C THR A 171 -9.91 17.83 0.43
N PHE A 172 -9.63 16.96 1.41
CA PHE A 172 -10.23 17.05 2.74
C PHE A 172 -9.91 18.39 3.42
N LEU A 173 -8.64 18.78 3.44
CA LEU A 173 -8.20 20.04 4.06
C LEU A 173 -8.80 21.27 3.35
N ASN A 174 -8.94 21.25 2.03
CA ASN A 174 -9.61 22.33 1.27
C ASN A 174 -11.10 22.44 1.65
N ILE A 175 -11.78 21.30 1.82
CA ILE A 175 -13.19 21.28 2.25
C ILE A 175 -13.30 21.78 3.69
N LEU A 176 -12.40 21.34 4.57
CA LEU A 176 -12.36 21.74 5.97
C LEU A 176 -12.16 23.26 6.12
N GLU A 177 -11.19 23.82 5.40
CA GLU A 177 -10.91 25.27 5.38
C GLU A 177 -12.11 26.08 4.88
N LYS A 178 -12.76 25.64 3.79
CA LYS A 178 -13.99 26.28 3.29
C LYS A 178 -15.13 26.24 4.31
N LYS A 179 -15.30 25.11 5.01
CA LYS A 179 -16.31 24.96 6.07
C LYS A 179 -15.99 25.81 7.29
N ALA A 180 -14.71 26.02 7.59
CA ALA A 180 -14.25 26.82 8.71
C ALA A 180 -14.09 28.31 8.38
N ALA A 181 -14.55 28.77 7.21
CA ALA A 181 -14.38 30.16 6.77
C ALA A 181 -14.98 31.21 7.72
N TYR A 182 -16.00 30.85 8.51
CA TYR A 182 -16.60 31.73 9.53
C TYR A 182 -15.86 31.72 10.88
N LEU A 183 -14.89 30.80 11.06
CA LEU A 183 -14.09 30.62 12.27
C LEU A 183 -12.69 31.24 12.11
N THR A 184 -12.58 32.41 11.48
CA THR A 184 -11.29 33.04 11.14
C THR A 184 -10.37 33.29 12.34
N GLU A 185 -10.92 33.42 13.54
CA GLU A 185 -10.17 33.59 14.80
C GLU A 185 -9.82 32.25 15.49
N ASN A 186 -10.43 31.15 15.08
CA ASN A 186 -10.34 29.85 15.74
C ASN A 186 -9.83 28.72 14.82
N PHE A 187 -9.65 29.00 13.53
CA PHE A 187 -9.16 28.02 12.56
C PHE A 187 -8.15 28.70 11.64
N LYS A 188 -7.01 28.05 11.45
CA LYS A 188 -6.00 28.49 10.49
C LYS A 188 -5.30 27.28 9.89
N ARG A 189 -5.21 27.27 8.56
CA ARG A 189 -4.43 26.30 7.80
C ARG A 189 -3.25 27.02 7.17
N GLU A 190 -2.05 26.52 7.39
CA GLU A 190 -0.82 27.14 6.90
C GLU A 190 0.09 26.12 6.21
N LEU A 191 0.95 26.60 5.32
CA LEU A 191 2.08 25.81 4.83
C LEU A 191 3.14 25.82 5.94
N LEU A 192 3.38 24.67 6.55
CA LEU A 192 4.46 24.50 7.52
C LEU A 192 5.80 24.44 6.80
N GLU A 193 5.90 23.54 5.82
CA GLU A 193 7.09 23.38 4.98
C GLU A 193 6.75 22.57 3.73
N ASN A 194 7.75 22.32 2.88
CA ASN A 194 7.65 21.37 1.78
C ASN A 194 8.49 20.13 2.08
N THR A 195 7.95 18.96 1.75
CA THR A 195 8.70 17.70 1.77
C THR A 195 9.87 17.71 0.77
N VAL A 196 10.75 16.70 0.85
CA VAL A 196 11.88 16.52 -0.09
C VAL A 196 11.41 16.54 -1.56
N GLN A 197 10.26 15.93 -1.86
CA GLN A 197 9.65 15.92 -3.19
C GLN A 197 8.71 17.11 -3.44
N LYS A 198 8.91 18.22 -2.71
CA LYS A 198 8.20 19.50 -2.87
C LYS A 198 6.67 19.42 -2.71
N ARG A 199 6.17 18.41 -1.97
CA ARG A 199 4.75 18.37 -1.55
C ARG A 199 4.54 19.24 -0.32
N ARG A 200 3.41 19.96 -0.29
CA ARG A 200 2.98 20.82 0.81
C ARG A 200 2.73 20.01 2.07
N MET A 201 3.33 20.44 3.18
CA MET A 201 3.02 19.97 4.52
C MET A 201 2.15 21.03 5.22
N ASP A 202 0.92 20.67 5.55
CA ASP A 202 -0.05 21.59 6.16
C ASP A 202 0.04 21.55 7.69
N LEU A 203 0.03 22.73 8.32
CA LEU A 203 -0.25 22.90 9.75
C LEU A 203 -1.70 23.41 9.90
N VAL A 204 -2.53 22.65 10.62
CA VAL A 204 -3.88 23.06 10.98
C VAL A 204 -3.91 23.42 12.44
N THR A 205 -4.28 24.67 12.74
CA THR A 205 -4.47 25.16 14.11
C THR A 205 -5.95 25.36 14.37
N ILE A 206 -6.44 24.76 15.46
CA ILE A 206 -7.82 24.88 15.94
C ILE A 206 -7.79 25.43 17.36
N GLY A 207 -8.57 26.49 17.62
CA GLY A 207 -8.66 27.17 18.91
C GLY A 207 -8.35 28.65 18.82
N SER A 208 -8.68 29.41 19.87
CA SER A 208 -8.53 30.87 19.89
C SER A 208 -7.11 31.31 19.53
N LEU A 209 -7.00 31.96 18.38
CA LEU A 209 -5.83 32.66 17.90
C LEU A 209 -5.86 34.09 18.45
N ASP A 210 -6.04 34.26 19.77
CA ASP A 210 -5.99 35.60 20.37
C ASP A 210 -4.57 36.17 20.24
N LYS A 211 -4.39 36.98 19.18
CA LYS A 211 -3.15 37.66 18.79
C LYS A 211 -2.82 38.83 19.73
N ASN A 212 -3.77 39.26 20.56
CA ASN A 212 -3.63 40.43 21.41
C ASN A 212 -2.92 40.12 22.73
N ASN A 213 -2.86 38.84 23.14
CA ASN A 213 -2.12 38.42 24.33
C ASN A 213 -1.22 37.19 24.09
N PRO A 214 -0.08 37.38 23.39
CA PRO A 214 0.87 36.30 23.09
C PRO A 214 1.57 35.71 24.33
N LYS A 215 1.48 36.36 25.49
CA LYS A 215 2.06 35.89 26.77
C LYS A 215 1.10 35.06 27.62
N SER A 216 -0.16 34.90 27.20
CA SER A 216 -1.11 34.04 27.92
C SER A 216 -0.64 32.59 27.87
N LYS A 217 -0.47 31.95 29.04
CA LYS A 217 -0.17 30.52 29.11
C LYS A 217 -1.38 29.75 28.59
N ARG A 218 -1.25 29.13 27.42
CA ARG A 218 -2.29 28.28 26.82
C ARG A 218 -1.87 26.83 26.88
N ARG A 219 -2.84 25.94 27.08
CA ARG A 219 -2.61 24.51 26.89
C ARG A 219 -2.55 24.23 25.39
N VAL A 220 -1.43 23.68 24.95
CA VAL A 220 -1.22 23.31 23.55
C VAL A 220 -1.26 21.79 23.46
N ILE A 221 -2.04 21.29 22.51
CA ILE A 221 -2.08 19.87 22.16
C ILE A 221 -1.53 19.78 20.74
N ALA A 222 -0.43 19.05 20.57
CA ALA A 222 0.14 18.77 19.26
C ALA A 222 -0.26 17.35 18.84
N ILE A 223 -0.85 17.23 17.65
CA ILE A 223 -1.22 15.94 17.05
C ILE A 223 -0.43 15.80 15.75
N MET A 224 0.30 14.69 15.62
CA MET A 224 0.97 14.29 14.39
C MET A 224 0.48 12.90 14.01
N ALA A 225 0.24 12.68 12.73
CA ALA A 225 -0.24 11.40 12.21
C ALA A 225 0.62 10.97 11.02
N ARG A 226 0.73 9.65 10.83
CA ARG A 226 1.39 9.01 9.68
C ARG A 226 2.85 9.40 9.48
N VAL A 227 3.63 9.31 10.56
CA VAL A 227 5.09 9.42 10.50
C VAL A 227 5.68 8.29 9.63
N HIS A 228 5.13 7.08 9.75
CA HIS A 228 5.41 5.98 8.82
C HIS A 228 4.42 5.99 7.64
N PRO A 229 4.89 6.07 6.39
CA PRO A 229 4.02 6.28 5.23
C PRO A 229 3.03 5.13 4.97
N GLY A 230 3.40 3.90 5.34
CA GLY A 230 2.56 2.70 5.23
C GLY A 230 1.42 2.63 6.26
N GLU A 231 1.43 3.46 7.30
CA GLU A 231 0.42 3.48 8.36
C GLU A 231 -0.76 4.40 8.00
N SER A 232 -1.35 4.17 6.82
CA SER A 232 -2.48 4.97 6.33
C SER A 232 -3.68 5.09 7.29
N PRO A 233 -4.03 4.10 8.16
CA PRO A 233 -5.12 4.26 9.12
C PRO A 233 -4.98 5.48 10.02
N SER A 234 -3.76 5.90 10.36
CA SER A 234 -3.53 7.08 11.20
C SER A 234 -4.05 8.37 10.56
N SER A 235 -4.02 8.50 9.22
CA SER A 235 -4.62 9.64 8.51
C SER A 235 -6.15 9.62 8.59
N PHE A 236 -6.79 8.45 8.65
CA PHE A 236 -8.24 8.36 8.84
C PHE A 236 -8.65 8.71 10.27
N VAL A 237 -7.87 8.32 11.28
CA VAL A 237 -8.14 8.66 12.69
C VAL A 237 -7.99 10.16 12.94
N CYS A 238 -7.02 10.80 12.27
CA CYS A 238 -6.80 12.24 12.38
C CYS A 238 -7.86 13.07 11.62
N GLN A 239 -8.57 12.47 10.67
CA GLN A 239 -9.60 13.13 9.85
C GLN A 239 -10.94 13.17 10.58
#